data_AF-A0A2G6FRT0-F1
#
_entry.id   AF-A0A2G6FRT0-F1
#
_cell.length_a   1.000
_cell.length_b   1.000
_cell.length_c   1.000
_cell.angle_alpha   90.00
_cell.angle_beta   90.00
_cell.angle_gamma   90.00
#
_symmetry.space_group_name_H-M   'P 1'
#
loop_
_entity.id
_entity.type
_entity.pdbx_description
1 polymer ?
#
loop_
_entity_poly.entity_id
_entity_poly.type
_entity_poly.pdbx_seq_one_letter_code
_entity_poly.pdbx_strand_id
1 'polypeptide(L)'
;RKDGTKTHLRGISDHAANWYIECDEDGKCTPFSDKTYLNDGIDNNGDGVTAVDGDTDENIGHVGWYFILPRMKDASSDGIDNDGDGATDEAGEEKFAGERVVKDVIIRDGKLIGLSFTPNDSPCSGGGSSILHDICACSGARLDKEVFDIDGDGKIDENDNVVEVEVDGKKVLIPVSGIEYDGMGNKPAIVEDPDSDPKKEKKIISTSTGAIETIWEASGRAGLYYWIEH
;
A
#
# COMPACT_ATOMS: atom_id res chain seq x y z
N ARG A 1 6.25 -5.65 -19.30
CA ARG A 1 7.49 -6.31 -19.80
C ARG A 1 8.06 -5.51 -20.97
N LYS A 2 9.10 -4.67 -20.79
CA LYS A 2 9.96 -4.21 -21.90
C LYS A 2 11.34 -3.60 -21.54
N ASP A 3 12.04 -4.06 -20.51
CA ASP A 3 13.43 -3.58 -20.26
C ASP A 3 14.30 -4.44 -19.34
N GLY A 4 13.83 -5.58 -18.83
CA GLY A 4 14.71 -6.48 -18.06
C GLY A 4 15.02 -6.00 -16.63
N THR A 5 14.37 -4.94 -16.15
CA THR A 5 14.10 -4.77 -14.71
C THR A 5 13.06 -5.82 -14.31
N LYS A 6 13.37 -6.59 -13.27
CA LYS A 6 12.42 -7.50 -12.64
C LYS A 6 11.45 -6.66 -11.81
N THR A 7 10.53 -5.95 -12.46
CA THR A 7 9.42 -5.30 -11.76
C THR A 7 8.43 -6.38 -11.38
N HIS A 8 8.39 -6.71 -10.10
CA HIS A 8 7.33 -7.53 -9.53
C HIS A 8 6.16 -6.61 -9.15
N LEU A 9 4.94 -7.06 -9.45
CA LEU A 9 3.72 -6.31 -9.22
C LEU A 9 2.98 -6.90 -8.03
N ARG A 10 2.44 -6.05 -7.16
CA ARG A 10 1.81 -6.48 -5.91
C ARG A 10 0.33 -6.10 -5.92
N GLY A 11 -0.52 -7.09 -5.65
CA GLY A 11 -1.90 -6.87 -5.22
C GLY A 11 -1.98 -7.04 -3.70
N ILE A 12 -2.42 -6.02 -2.98
CA ILE A 12 -2.81 -6.19 -1.57
C ILE A 12 -4.22 -6.81 -1.56
N SER A 13 -4.38 -7.93 -0.85
CA SER A 13 -5.70 -8.56 -0.67
C SER A 13 -6.51 -7.80 0.38
N ASP A 14 -7.82 -7.90 0.24
CA ASP A 14 -8.93 -7.32 0.98
C ASP A 14 -9.11 -7.84 2.43
N HIS A 15 -8.06 -8.37 3.04
CA HIS A 15 -8.12 -8.80 4.44
C HIS A 15 -7.75 -7.65 5.37
N ALA A 16 -8.72 -6.76 5.61
CA ALA A 16 -8.67 -5.80 6.70
C ALA A 16 -8.78 -6.55 8.04
N ALA A 17 -7.74 -6.46 8.87
CA ALA A 17 -7.87 -6.82 10.28
C ALA A 17 -8.80 -5.80 10.97
N ASN A 18 -9.55 -6.29 11.95
CA ASN A 18 -10.63 -5.58 12.63
C ASN A 18 -10.18 -4.25 13.28
N TRP A 19 -10.28 -3.14 12.54
CA TRP A 19 -10.50 -1.80 13.09
C TRP A 19 -11.46 -1.06 12.14
N TYR A 20 -12.53 -0.52 12.72
CA TYR A 20 -13.74 -0.17 11.98
C TYR A 20 -13.53 1.06 11.09
N ILE A 21 -13.90 0.95 9.81
CA ILE A 21 -14.21 2.06 8.89
C ILE A 21 -15.58 1.74 8.27
N GLU A 22 -16.57 2.61 8.45
CA GLU A 22 -17.88 2.47 7.79
C GLU A 22 -17.77 3.26 6.47
N CYS A 23 -17.64 2.51 5.38
CA CYS A 23 -17.79 3.05 4.04
C CYS A 23 -19.24 2.79 3.62
N ASP A 24 -19.95 3.82 3.15
CA ASP A 24 -21.31 3.66 2.62
C ASP A 24 -21.30 2.90 1.28
N GLU A 25 -22.48 2.54 0.78
CA GLU A 25 -22.66 1.84 -0.51
C GLU A 25 -22.10 2.62 -1.71
N ASP A 26 -21.80 3.92 -1.54
CA ASP A 26 -21.21 4.81 -2.54
C ASP A 26 -19.67 4.93 -2.40
N GLY A 27 -19.04 4.18 -1.49
CA GLY A 27 -17.59 4.17 -1.26
C GLY A 27 -17.07 5.38 -0.50
N LYS A 28 -17.95 6.17 0.12
CA LYS A 28 -17.56 7.30 0.97
C LYS A 28 -17.31 6.77 2.37
N CYS A 29 -16.04 6.70 2.73
CA CYS A 29 -15.63 6.33 4.07
C CYS A 29 -15.72 7.54 5.00
N THR A 30 -16.50 7.41 6.08
CA THR A 30 -16.58 8.44 7.11
C THR A 30 -15.66 8.09 8.29
N PRO A 31 -14.93 9.06 8.87
CA PRO A 31 -14.19 8.82 10.11
C PRO A 31 -15.17 8.41 11.21
N PHE A 32 -14.84 7.36 11.97
CA PHE A 32 -15.61 6.98 13.16
C PHE A 32 -15.67 8.16 14.14
N SER A 33 -16.86 8.46 14.66
CA SER A 33 -17.04 9.47 15.69
C SER A 33 -16.93 8.84 17.08
N ASP A 34 -16.44 9.60 18.05
CA ASP A 34 -16.34 9.30 19.50
C ASP A 34 -17.55 8.54 20.08
N LYS A 35 -18.75 8.74 19.52
CA LYS A 35 -19.99 8.11 19.97
C LYS A 35 -20.05 6.59 19.81
N THR A 36 -19.23 5.98 18.96
CA THR A 36 -19.23 4.53 18.74
C THR A 36 -18.55 3.77 19.89
N TYR A 37 -17.54 4.37 20.53
CA TYR A 37 -16.81 3.77 21.65
C TYR A 37 -17.56 3.86 22.99
N LEU A 38 -18.63 4.66 23.06
CA LEU A 38 -19.26 5.00 24.34
C LEU A 38 -20.02 3.86 25.03
N ASN A 39 -20.22 2.69 24.42
CA ASN A 39 -21.01 1.59 25.02
C ASN A 39 -20.76 0.20 24.39
N ASP A 40 -19.58 -0.07 23.81
CA ASP A 40 -19.31 -1.40 23.20
C ASP A 40 -18.90 -2.48 24.23
N GLY A 41 -18.64 -2.08 25.48
CA GLY A 41 -18.28 -2.97 26.58
C GLY A 41 -16.86 -3.54 26.47
N ILE A 42 -15.98 -2.90 25.69
CA ILE A 42 -14.58 -3.27 25.49
C ILE A 42 -13.68 -2.27 26.23
N ASP A 43 -12.70 -2.78 26.99
CA ASP A 43 -11.68 -1.95 27.65
C ASP A 43 -10.58 -1.63 26.62
N ASN A 44 -10.63 -0.41 26.08
CA ASN A 44 -9.75 0.02 24.99
C ASN A 44 -8.40 0.59 25.45
N ASN A 45 -8.24 0.93 26.73
CA ASN A 45 -7.02 1.54 27.28
C ASN A 45 -6.23 0.57 28.20
N GLY A 46 -6.81 -0.59 28.54
CA GLY A 46 -6.22 -1.65 29.34
C GLY A 46 -6.16 -1.36 30.84
N ASP A 47 -7.00 -0.47 31.36
CA ASP A 47 -7.05 -0.13 32.79
C ASP A 47 -7.93 -1.07 33.63
N GLY A 48 -8.60 -2.03 32.98
CA GLY A 48 -9.48 -3.02 33.59
C GLY A 48 -10.92 -2.53 33.82
N VAL A 49 -11.28 -1.36 33.28
CA VAL A 49 -12.62 -0.78 33.33
C VAL A 49 -13.20 -0.72 31.92
N THR A 50 -14.25 -1.50 31.65
CA THR A 50 -15.05 -1.36 30.42
C THR A 50 -16.07 -0.25 30.64
N ALA A 51 -16.23 0.72 29.73
CA ALA A 51 -17.20 1.80 29.80
C ALA A 51 -18.60 1.34 30.27
N VAL A 52 -18.96 1.59 31.55
CA VAL A 52 -20.30 1.31 32.08
C VAL A 52 -20.97 2.57 32.65
N ASP A 53 -20.30 3.70 32.85
CA ASP A 53 -20.96 4.88 33.43
C ASP A 53 -20.36 6.24 33.05
N GLY A 54 -20.42 6.61 31.78
CA GLY A 54 -20.29 8.02 31.38
C GLY A 54 -18.90 8.63 31.57
N ASP A 55 -17.87 7.78 31.66
CA ASP A 55 -16.49 8.23 31.60
C ASP A 55 -16.10 8.54 30.15
N THR A 56 -15.47 9.69 29.93
CA THR A 56 -15.03 10.14 28.60
C THR A 56 -13.68 9.57 28.20
N ASP A 57 -13.06 8.75 29.05
CA ASP A 57 -11.67 8.32 28.95
C ASP A 57 -11.44 7.12 27.99
N GLU A 58 -12.51 6.67 27.32
CA GLU A 58 -12.50 5.65 26.25
C GLU A 58 -12.18 6.24 24.86
N ASN A 59 -11.90 7.54 24.79
CA ASN A 59 -11.79 8.28 23.52
C ASN A 59 -10.43 8.12 22.80
N ILE A 60 -9.72 7.00 23.03
CA ILE A 60 -8.45 6.70 22.36
C ILE A 60 -8.60 5.44 21.50
N GLY A 61 -9.70 5.36 20.75
CA GLY A 61 -9.76 4.48 19.59
C GLY A 61 -8.79 4.98 18.53
N HIS A 62 -7.71 4.24 18.26
CA HIS A 62 -6.92 4.48 17.06
C HIS A 62 -7.78 4.15 15.83
N VAL A 63 -8.39 5.17 15.24
CA VAL A 63 -9.13 5.04 13.98
C VAL A 63 -8.15 5.00 12.82
N GLY A 64 -8.15 3.90 12.09
CA GLY A 64 -7.30 3.74 10.90
C GLY A 64 -7.02 2.29 10.58
N TRP A 65 -6.15 2.09 9.61
CA TRP A 65 -5.63 0.80 9.20
C TRP A 65 -4.11 0.82 9.31
N TYR A 66 -3.52 -0.35 9.52
CA TYR A 66 -2.08 -0.56 9.49
C TYR A 66 -1.65 -1.07 8.13
N PHE A 67 -0.52 -0.55 7.65
CA PHE A 67 0.04 -1.00 6.39
C PHE A 67 0.86 -2.28 6.59
N ILE A 68 0.32 -3.43 6.19
CA ILE A 68 1.03 -4.69 6.27
C ILE A 68 2.05 -4.78 5.12
N LEU A 69 3.32 -4.96 5.49
CA LEU A 69 4.45 -5.11 4.58
C LEU A 69 5.08 -6.51 4.73
N PRO A 70 4.34 -7.59 4.37
CA PRO A 70 4.73 -8.96 4.66
C PRO A 70 5.67 -9.53 3.60
N ARG A 71 6.49 -8.73 2.88
CA ARG A 71 7.33 -9.29 1.81
C ARG A 71 8.13 -10.47 2.36
N MET A 72 7.80 -11.65 1.86
CA MET A 72 8.50 -12.89 2.19
C MET A 72 9.66 -13.06 1.22
N LYS A 73 10.70 -13.72 1.70
CA LYS A 73 11.80 -14.18 0.86
C LYS A 73 12.07 -15.65 1.17
N ASP A 74 12.54 -16.33 0.15
CA ASP A 74 13.02 -17.71 0.23
C ASP A 74 14.07 -17.84 1.34
N ALA A 75 13.84 -18.80 2.23
CA ALA A 75 14.69 -19.12 3.35
C ALA A 75 15.19 -20.58 3.30
N SER A 76 15.00 -21.27 2.17
CA SER A 76 15.36 -22.69 1.97
C SER A 76 16.86 -23.02 2.10
N SER A 77 17.72 -22.10 2.54
CA SER A 77 19.18 -22.29 2.65
C SER A 77 19.82 -21.29 3.65
N ASP A 78 19.13 -20.95 4.74
CA ASP A 78 19.63 -20.01 5.76
C ASP A 78 20.04 -20.64 7.11
N GLY A 79 19.88 -21.96 7.25
CA GLY A 79 20.26 -22.78 8.40
C GLY A 79 19.35 -22.58 9.62
N ILE A 80 18.18 -21.98 9.45
CA ILE A 80 17.19 -21.71 10.49
C ILE A 80 15.93 -22.50 10.16
N ASP A 81 15.27 -23.05 11.18
CA ASP A 81 13.94 -23.65 11.08
C ASP A 81 12.90 -22.51 11.16
N ASN A 82 12.43 -22.03 10.00
CA ASN A 82 11.61 -20.81 9.92
C ASN A 82 10.11 -21.04 10.21
N ASP A 83 9.62 -22.28 10.14
CA ASP A 83 8.22 -22.64 10.40
C ASP A 83 8.02 -23.51 11.65
N GLY A 84 9.11 -23.96 12.28
CA GLY A 84 9.14 -24.66 13.55
C GLY A 84 8.84 -26.16 13.44
N ASP A 85 8.98 -26.76 12.25
CA ASP A 85 8.68 -28.16 12.01
C ASP A 85 9.86 -29.11 12.35
N GLY A 86 11.03 -28.54 12.64
CA GLY A 86 12.26 -29.23 13.01
C GLY A 86 13.20 -29.56 11.84
N ALA A 87 12.83 -29.22 10.60
CA ALA A 87 13.70 -29.23 9.45
C ALA A 87 14.39 -27.85 9.28
N THR A 88 15.51 -27.86 8.57
CA THR A 88 16.23 -26.64 8.21
C THR A 88 16.65 -26.77 6.76
N ASP A 89 16.64 -25.66 6.01
CA ASP A 89 17.07 -25.58 4.62
C ASP A 89 16.20 -26.43 3.67
N GLU A 90 14.88 -26.40 3.87
CA GLU A 90 13.93 -27.11 3.01
C GLU A 90 13.08 -26.22 2.11
N ALA A 91 12.54 -26.82 1.05
CA ALA A 91 11.75 -26.10 0.06
C ALA A 91 10.37 -25.74 0.64
N GLY A 92 10.07 -24.45 0.66
CA GLY A 92 8.83 -23.92 1.23
C GLY A 92 9.06 -23.07 2.47
N GLU A 93 10.29 -23.04 2.99
CA GLU A 93 10.66 -22.11 4.05
C GLU A 93 10.72 -20.67 3.56
N GLU A 94 10.02 -19.78 4.27
CA GLU A 94 9.97 -18.35 4.00
C GLU A 94 10.23 -17.55 5.27
N LYS A 95 10.87 -16.38 5.11
CA LYS A 95 11.05 -15.41 6.19
C LYS A 95 10.71 -14.00 5.75
N PHE A 96 10.43 -13.13 6.73
CA PHE A 96 10.23 -11.71 6.47
C PHE A 96 11.50 -11.07 5.88
N ALA A 97 11.33 -10.37 4.76
CA ALA A 97 12.40 -9.66 4.07
C ALA A 97 12.75 -8.30 4.71
N GLY A 98 12.00 -7.87 5.73
CA GLY A 98 12.22 -6.59 6.42
C GLY A 98 11.75 -5.38 5.61
N GLU A 99 10.70 -5.55 4.80
CA GLU A 99 10.04 -4.45 4.10
C GLU A 99 9.52 -3.40 5.08
N ARG A 100 9.80 -2.12 4.79
CA ARG A 100 9.45 -0.99 5.66
C ARG A 100 9.22 0.29 4.87
N VAL A 101 8.34 1.16 5.33
CA VAL A 101 8.20 2.52 4.81
C VAL A 101 9.17 3.43 5.55
N VAL A 102 10.12 4.02 4.82
CA VAL A 102 11.18 4.89 5.37
C VAL A 102 11.14 6.30 4.79
N LYS A 103 10.14 6.59 3.95
CA LYS A 103 9.91 7.88 3.30
C LYS A 103 8.51 8.36 3.65
N ASP A 104 8.32 9.67 3.61
CA ASP A 104 6.99 10.27 3.82
C ASP A 104 6.00 9.77 2.77
N VAL A 105 4.80 9.41 3.23
CA VAL A 105 3.67 9.08 2.36
C VAL A 105 3.00 10.36 1.87
N ILE A 106 2.31 10.26 0.73
CA ILE A 106 1.48 11.34 0.18
C ILE A 106 0.02 10.87 0.23
N ILE A 107 -0.87 11.66 0.80
CA ILE A 107 -2.31 11.45 0.68
C ILE A 107 -2.83 12.42 -0.37
N ARG A 108 -3.44 11.89 -1.44
CA ARG A 108 -3.93 12.69 -2.57
C ARG A 108 -5.08 11.98 -3.26
N ASP A 109 -6.18 12.70 -3.49
CA ASP A 109 -7.40 12.21 -4.16
C ASP A 109 -7.93 10.88 -3.60
N GLY A 110 -7.98 10.76 -2.27
CA GLY A 110 -8.42 9.53 -1.61
C GLY A 110 -7.42 8.36 -1.69
N LYS A 111 -6.27 8.54 -2.34
CA LYS A 111 -5.18 7.55 -2.41
C LYS A 111 -4.09 7.86 -1.39
N LEU A 112 -3.54 6.81 -0.77
CA LEU A 112 -2.23 6.84 -0.15
C LEU A 112 -1.21 6.41 -1.21
N ILE A 113 -0.25 7.28 -1.46
CA ILE A 113 0.91 7.04 -2.30
C ILE A 113 2.11 6.87 -1.37
N GLY A 114 2.60 5.64 -1.27
CA GLY A 114 3.69 5.26 -0.35
C GLY A 114 4.83 4.57 -1.07
N LEU A 115 6.04 4.70 -0.53
CA LEU A 115 7.20 3.92 -0.98
C LEU A 115 7.69 3.05 0.16
N SER A 116 7.51 1.74 0.04
CA SER A 116 8.17 0.77 0.91
C SER A 116 9.54 0.43 0.36
N PHE A 117 10.43 -0.05 1.22
CA PHE A 117 11.78 -0.45 0.89
C PHE A 117 12.11 -1.77 1.58
N THR A 118 12.63 -2.71 0.81
CA THR A 118 13.17 -3.98 1.29
C THR A 118 14.68 -3.95 1.11
N PRO A 119 15.47 -4.02 2.20
CA PRO A 119 16.92 -4.07 2.11
C PRO A 119 17.38 -5.40 1.52
N ASN A 120 18.57 -5.40 0.90
CA ASN A 120 19.27 -6.64 0.55
C ASN A 120 19.89 -7.29 1.79
N ASP A 121 20.15 -8.60 1.68
CA ASP A 121 20.74 -9.41 2.75
C ASP A 121 22.21 -9.06 3.03
N SER A 122 22.92 -8.50 2.04
CA SER A 122 24.30 -8.09 2.20
C SER A 122 24.38 -6.63 2.66
N PRO A 123 24.90 -6.35 3.87
CA PRO A 123 25.03 -4.98 4.40
C PRO A 123 26.01 -4.11 3.60
N CYS A 124 26.85 -4.73 2.76
CA CYS A 124 27.82 -4.06 1.90
C CYS A 124 27.29 -3.80 0.48
N SER A 125 26.15 -4.39 0.11
CA SER A 125 25.46 -4.02 -1.12
C SER A 125 24.62 -2.79 -0.83
N GLY A 126 24.98 -1.64 -1.41
CA GLY A 126 24.19 -0.40 -1.34
C GLY A 126 22.90 -0.50 -2.15
N GLY A 127 22.07 -1.51 -1.85
CA GLY A 127 20.93 -1.92 -2.65
C GLY A 127 19.78 -2.47 -1.82
N GLY A 128 18.79 -2.96 -2.53
CA GLY A 128 17.48 -3.34 -2.04
C GLY A 128 16.48 -3.09 -3.16
N SER A 129 15.20 -3.23 -2.87
CA SER A 129 14.15 -2.82 -3.80
C SER A 129 13.12 -1.98 -3.09
N SER A 130 12.48 -1.10 -3.83
CA SER A 130 11.38 -0.27 -3.33
C SER A 130 10.11 -0.60 -4.06
N ILE A 131 8.97 -0.51 -3.38
CA ILE A 131 7.67 -0.69 -4.00
C ILE A 131 6.91 0.62 -3.85
N LEU A 132 6.52 1.21 -4.99
CA LEU A 132 5.55 2.29 -5.02
C LEU A 132 4.16 1.69 -4.83
N HIS A 133 3.41 2.19 -3.86
CA HIS A 133 2.06 1.77 -3.57
C HIS A 133 1.07 2.89 -3.82
N ASP A 134 -0.01 2.57 -4.52
CA ASP A 134 -1.23 3.39 -4.62
C ASP A 134 -2.39 2.57 -4.08
N ILE A 135 -2.87 2.94 -2.90
CA ILE A 135 -3.95 2.25 -2.18
C ILE A 135 -4.99 3.25 -1.69
N CYS A 136 -6.17 2.75 -1.31
CA CYS A 136 -7.19 3.58 -0.70
C CYS A 136 -6.67 4.15 0.63
N ALA A 137 -6.59 5.48 0.76
CA ALA A 137 -6.14 6.12 2.00
C ALA A 137 -7.10 5.86 3.17
N CYS A 138 -8.39 5.67 2.87
CA CYS A 138 -9.41 5.43 3.87
C CYS A 138 -9.33 4.00 4.41
N SER A 139 -9.27 2.98 3.55
CA SER A 139 -9.37 1.57 3.95
C SER A 139 -8.05 0.80 3.98
N GLY A 140 -6.99 1.32 3.36
CA GLY A 140 -5.73 0.59 3.18
C GLY A 140 -5.80 -0.53 2.13
N ALA A 141 -6.98 -0.77 1.57
CA ALA A 141 -7.20 -1.79 0.56
C ALA A 141 -6.71 -1.32 -0.82
N ARG A 142 -6.63 -2.28 -1.73
CA ARG A 142 -6.47 -2.04 -3.16
C ARG A 142 -7.60 -1.13 -3.68
N LEU A 143 -7.29 -0.31 -4.68
CA LEU A 143 -8.29 0.50 -5.39
C LEU A 143 -9.13 -0.37 -6.33
N ASP A 144 -10.42 -0.06 -6.45
CA ASP A 144 -11.37 -0.85 -7.25
C ASP A 144 -11.14 -0.74 -8.76
N LYS A 145 -10.32 0.21 -9.20
CA LYS A 145 -10.05 0.53 -10.60
C LYS A 145 -8.55 0.51 -10.88
N GLU A 146 -8.23 0.34 -12.15
CA GLU A 146 -6.87 0.40 -12.67
C GLU A 146 -6.27 1.78 -12.46
N VAL A 147 -5.07 1.79 -11.90
CA VAL A 147 -4.36 3.03 -11.53
C VAL A 147 -3.19 3.26 -12.46
N PHE A 148 -2.43 2.23 -12.79
CA PHE A 148 -1.19 2.31 -13.52
C PHE A 148 -1.36 1.79 -14.96
N ASP A 149 -0.71 2.46 -15.92
CA ASP A 149 -0.48 1.94 -17.28
C ASP A 149 0.72 0.98 -17.22
N ILE A 150 0.43 -0.30 -17.06
CA ILE A 150 1.44 -1.35 -16.83
C ILE A 150 1.96 -1.90 -18.16
N ASP A 151 1.09 -2.00 -19.15
CA ASP A 151 1.44 -2.55 -20.46
C ASP A 151 2.13 -1.52 -21.37
N GLY A 152 2.02 -0.23 -21.05
CA GLY A 152 2.67 0.89 -21.72
C GLY A 152 2.00 1.28 -23.02
N ASP A 153 0.73 0.92 -23.22
CA ASP A 153 -0.05 1.26 -24.42
C ASP A 153 -0.58 2.71 -24.40
N GLY A 154 -0.39 3.42 -23.28
CA GLY A 154 -0.84 4.79 -23.09
C GLY A 154 -2.31 4.89 -22.69
N LYS A 155 -2.96 3.80 -22.29
CA LYS A 155 -4.28 3.75 -21.67
C LYS A 155 -4.17 3.14 -20.27
N ILE A 156 -5.20 3.35 -19.48
CA ILE A 156 -5.33 2.77 -18.14
C ILE A 156 -6.69 2.11 -18.15
N ASP A 157 -6.68 0.80 -18.37
CA ASP A 157 -7.89 0.01 -18.58
C ASP A 157 -7.71 -1.43 -18.11
N GLU A 158 -8.73 -2.26 -18.32
CA GLU A 158 -8.77 -3.65 -17.86
C GLU A 158 -7.61 -4.53 -18.36
N ASN A 159 -6.88 -4.12 -19.41
CA ASN A 159 -5.68 -4.81 -19.88
C ASN A 159 -4.48 -4.63 -18.94
N ASP A 160 -4.53 -3.64 -18.04
CA ASP A 160 -3.54 -3.43 -16.97
C ASP A 160 -3.75 -4.36 -15.77
N ASN A 161 -4.85 -5.15 -15.74
CA ASN A 161 -5.06 -6.14 -14.69
C ASN A 161 -4.21 -7.40 -14.96
N VAL A 162 -3.09 -7.51 -14.25
CA VAL A 162 -2.09 -8.57 -14.48
C VAL A 162 -1.92 -9.54 -13.32
N VAL A 163 -2.61 -9.33 -12.21
CA VAL A 163 -2.59 -10.25 -11.07
C VAL A 163 -3.86 -11.10 -11.09
N GLU A 164 -3.70 -12.41 -11.20
CA GLU A 164 -4.81 -13.37 -11.14
C GLU A 164 -5.00 -13.84 -9.69
N VAL A 165 -6.20 -13.67 -9.15
CA VAL A 165 -6.62 -14.19 -7.85
C VAL A 165 -7.78 -15.15 -8.02
N GLU A 166 -7.88 -16.13 -7.12
CA GLU A 166 -9.01 -17.05 -7.07
C GLU A 166 -10.03 -16.55 -6.05
N VAL A 167 -11.22 -16.21 -6.52
CA VAL A 167 -12.36 -15.81 -5.68
C VAL A 167 -13.50 -16.80 -5.97
N ASP A 168 -13.95 -17.52 -4.95
CA ASP A 168 -15.01 -18.53 -5.05
C ASP A 168 -14.77 -19.59 -6.15
N GLY A 169 -13.52 -20.03 -6.32
CA GLY A 169 -13.14 -21.01 -7.34
C GLY A 169 -13.04 -20.45 -8.77
N LYS A 170 -13.16 -19.13 -8.94
CA LYS A 170 -13.02 -18.44 -10.22
C LYS A 170 -11.77 -17.56 -10.23
N LYS A 171 -10.97 -17.70 -11.29
CA LYS A 171 -9.85 -16.81 -11.59
C LYS A 171 -10.38 -15.44 -12.03
N VAL A 172 -9.96 -14.40 -11.32
CA VAL A 172 -10.30 -13.00 -11.59
C VAL A 172 -8.99 -12.22 -11.69
N LEU A 173 -8.87 -11.40 -12.74
CA LEU A 173 -7.79 -10.44 -12.85
C LEU A 173 -8.14 -9.20 -12.05
N ILE A 174 -7.21 -8.75 -11.21
CA ILE A 174 -7.39 -7.58 -10.35
C ILE A 174 -6.33 -6.51 -10.67
N PRO A 175 -6.64 -5.23 -10.41
CA PRO A 175 -5.67 -4.17 -10.56
C PRO A 175 -4.50 -4.37 -9.60
N VAL A 176 -3.33 -3.87 -9.97
CA VAL A 176 -2.17 -3.89 -9.07
C VAL A 176 -2.20 -2.64 -8.19
N SER A 177 -1.79 -2.79 -6.93
CA SER A 177 -1.67 -1.68 -5.99
C SER A 177 -0.24 -1.23 -5.78
N GLY A 178 0.75 -1.91 -6.38
CA GLY A 178 2.12 -1.46 -6.32
C GLY A 178 3.08 -2.03 -7.34
N ILE A 179 4.16 -1.28 -7.56
CA ILE A 179 5.18 -1.48 -8.58
C ILE A 179 6.55 -1.48 -7.93
N GLU A 180 7.33 -2.54 -8.16
CA GLU A 180 8.68 -2.67 -7.65
C GLU A 180 9.74 -2.03 -8.56
N TYR A 181 10.66 -1.30 -7.94
CA TYR A 181 11.84 -0.67 -8.53
C TYR A 181 13.12 -1.12 -7.82
N ASP A 182 14.23 -1.15 -8.56
CA ASP A 182 15.54 -1.45 -7.99
C ASP A 182 16.10 -0.25 -7.21
N GLY A 183 16.71 -0.56 -6.06
CA GLY A 183 17.20 0.41 -5.11
C GLY A 183 16.11 1.10 -4.28
N MET A 184 16.56 2.04 -3.44
CA MET A 184 15.70 2.84 -2.60
C MET A 184 15.12 4.02 -3.40
N GLY A 185 13.84 3.94 -3.73
CA GLY A 185 13.09 5.05 -4.33
C GLY A 185 12.94 6.24 -3.39
N ASN A 186 12.99 7.43 -3.94
CA ASN A 186 12.66 8.67 -3.26
C ASN A 186 11.21 9.09 -3.54
N LYS A 187 10.67 9.96 -2.69
CA LYS A 187 9.32 10.52 -2.83
C LYS A 187 9.05 10.92 -4.29
N PRO A 188 7.98 10.42 -4.92
CA PRO A 188 7.72 10.68 -6.33
C PRO A 188 7.44 12.16 -6.56
N ALA A 189 7.93 12.69 -7.68
CA ALA A 189 7.38 13.91 -8.26
C ALA A 189 6.19 13.52 -9.13
N ILE A 190 5.03 14.14 -8.88
CA ILE A 190 3.80 13.92 -9.64
C ILE A 190 3.65 15.08 -10.61
N VAL A 191 3.55 14.76 -11.90
CA VAL A 191 3.41 15.74 -12.98
C VAL A 191 2.11 15.48 -13.72
N GLU A 192 1.22 16.47 -13.70
CA GLU A 192 0.00 16.48 -14.51
C GLU A 192 0.31 17.09 -15.88
N ASP A 193 -0.29 16.54 -16.95
CA ASP A 193 -0.30 17.16 -18.28
C ASP A 193 -1.76 17.43 -18.69
N PRO A 194 -2.37 18.51 -18.16
CA PRO A 194 -3.78 18.80 -18.41
C PRO A 194 -4.09 19.15 -19.87
N ASP A 195 -3.07 19.51 -20.66
CA ASP A 195 -3.23 19.91 -22.07
C ASP A 195 -3.26 18.68 -23.00
N SER A 196 -2.44 17.66 -22.71
CA SER A 196 -2.36 16.45 -23.55
C SER A 196 -3.37 15.37 -23.15
N ASP A 197 -3.52 15.09 -21.85
CA ASP A 197 -4.50 14.14 -21.32
C ASP A 197 -4.83 14.48 -19.84
N PRO A 198 -5.91 15.22 -19.57
CA PRO A 198 -6.25 15.65 -18.21
C PRO A 198 -6.67 14.49 -17.29
N LYS A 199 -6.76 13.26 -17.81
CA LYS A 199 -7.05 12.06 -17.03
C LYS A 199 -5.80 11.27 -16.67
N LYS A 200 -4.60 11.72 -17.07
CA LYS A 200 -3.35 11.06 -16.74
C LYS A 200 -2.36 11.99 -16.03
N GLU A 201 -1.64 11.40 -15.10
CA GLU A 201 -0.48 12.03 -14.48
C GLU A 201 0.72 11.07 -14.56
N LYS A 202 1.92 11.63 -14.44
CA LYS A 202 3.17 10.87 -14.46
C LYS A 202 3.85 10.98 -13.11
N LYS A 203 4.19 9.84 -12.52
CA LYS A 203 5.12 9.79 -11.40
C LYS A 203 6.55 9.64 -11.90
N ILE A 204 7.45 10.39 -11.30
CA ILE A 204 8.89 10.34 -11.53
C ILE A 204 9.56 10.02 -10.19
N ILE A 205 10.29 8.91 -10.14
CA ILE A 205 10.95 8.39 -8.94
C ILE A 205 12.44 8.29 -9.21
N SER A 206 13.26 8.96 -8.39
CA SER A 206 14.71 8.73 -8.40
C SER A 206 15.07 7.62 -7.42
N THR A 207 15.92 6.69 -7.83
CA THR A 207 16.34 5.56 -6.99
C THR A 207 17.81 5.67 -6.57
N SER A 208 18.20 4.93 -5.52
CA SER A 208 19.60 4.89 -5.07
C SER A 208 20.57 4.25 -6.07
N THR A 209 20.08 3.59 -7.11
CA THR A 209 20.92 3.07 -8.21
C THR A 209 21.33 4.17 -9.20
N GLY A 210 20.74 5.36 -9.09
CA GLY A 210 20.89 6.46 -10.04
C GLY A 210 19.89 6.41 -11.20
N ALA A 211 19.00 5.42 -11.23
CA ALA A 211 17.92 5.36 -12.21
C ALA A 211 16.82 6.40 -11.90
N ILE A 212 16.16 6.85 -12.96
CA ILE A 212 14.93 7.64 -12.89
C ILE A 212 13.83 6.77 -13.47
N GLU A 213 12.98 6.28 -12.59
CA GLU A 213 11.82 5.47 -12.93
C GLU A 213 10.63 6.36 -13.18
N THR A 214 9.82 6.02 -14.17
CA THR A 214 8.59 6.76 -14.44
C THR A 214 7.43 5.84 -14.72
N ILE A 215 6.25 6.18 -14.22
CA ILE A 215 5.02 5.44 -14.46
C ILE A 215 3.88 6.42 -14.77
N TRP A 216 3.06 6.08 -15.76
CA TRP A 216 1.82 6.78 -16.05
C TRP A 216 0.70 6.19 -15.22
N GLU A 217 -0.14 7.08 -14.67
CA GLU A 217 -1.26 6.68 -13.85
C GLU A 217 -2.49 7.56 -14.08
N ALA A 218 -3.63 7.12 -13.55
CA ALA A 218 -4.86 7.89 -13.58
C ALA A 218 -4.69 9.15 -12.72
N SER A 219 -4.93 10.32 -13.33
CA SER A 219 -4.77 11.60 -12.64
C SER A 219 -5.74 11.72 -11.47
N GLY A 220 -5.22 12.22 -10.34
CA GLY A 220 -6.05 12.58 -9.21
C GLY A 220 -6.81 13.89 -9.46
N ARG A 221 -7.95 14.08 -8.80
CA ARG A 221 -8.64 15.38 -8.82
C ARG A 221 -7.75 16.47 -8.24
N ALA A 222 -7.27 17.37 -9.09
CA ALA A 222 -6.56 18.57 -8.66
C ALA A 222 -7.55 19.59 -8.08
N GLY A 223 -7.38 19.95 -6.81
CA GLY A 223 -8.06 21.07 -6.16
C GLY A 223 -7.07 22.22 -5.94
N LEU A 224 -7.45 23.44 -6.31
CA LEU A 224 -6.67 24.65 -6.00
C LEU A 224 -7.07 25.15 -4.60
N TYR A 225 -6.17 25.05 -3.62
CA TYR A 225 -6.30 25.76 -2.35
C TYR A 225 -5.44 27.02 -2.43
N TYR A 226 -6.09 28.19 -2.50
CA TYR A 226 -5.42 29.48 -2.36
C TYR A 226 -5.81 30.09 -1.01
N TRP A 227 -4.86 30.75 -0.35
CA TRP A 227 -5.17 31.68 0.73
C TRP A 227 -5.03 33.10 0.20
N ILE A 228 -5.98 33.96 0.53
CA ILE A 228 -5.86 35.41 0.34
C ILE A 228 -5.46 35.96 1.69
N GLU A 229 -4.27 36.56 1.79
CA GLU A 229 -3.97 37.48 2.89
C GLU A 229 -4.80 38.75 2.71
N HIS A 230 -5.50 39.15 3.76
CA HIS A 230 -6.27 40.39 3.85
C HIS A 230 -5.46 41.49 4.52
#